data_AF-A0A661TP17-F1
#
_entry.id   AF-A0A661TP17-F1
#
_cell.length_a   1.000
_cell.length_b   1.000
_cell.length_c   1.000
_cell.angle_alpha   90.00
_cell.angle_beta   90.00
_cell.angle_gamma   90.00
#
_symmetry.space_group_name_H-M   'P 1'
#
loop_
_entity.id
_entity.type
_entity.pdbx_description
1 polymer ?
#
loop_
_entity_poly.entity_id
_entity_poly.type
_entity_poly.pdbx_seq_one_letter_code
_entity_poly.pdbx_strand_id
1 'polypeptide(L)'
;MSFDIAQLIAIKYQDKYPRVARFLEEDRKSILAFYDCLDIHQRKIRTNNLIEGLLNKALKQGSKVVKVFPNRESCLRYACCILMEIDEE
;
A
#
# COMPACT_ATOMS: atom_id res chain seq x y z
N MET A 1 -7.20 11.71 -20.39
CA MET A 1 -8.22 11.87 -19.33
C MET A 1 -7.66 11.60 -17.93
N SER A 2 -7.14 10.41 -17.62
CA SER A 2 -6.58 10.10 -16.29
C SER A 2 -5.37 10.98 -15.91
N PHE A 3 -4.46 11.22 -16.85
CA PHE A 3 -3.30 12.09 -16.64
C PHE A 3 -3.66 13.56 -16.42
N ASP A 4 -4.71 14.04 -17.09
CA ASP A 4 -5.16 15.44 -17.01
C ASP A 4 -5.75 15.73 -15.62
N ILE A 5 -6.48 14.77 -15.06
CA ILE A 5 -7.04 14.87 -13.71
C ILE A 5 -5.93 14.88 -12.65
N ALA A 6 -4.91 14.02 -12.80
CA ALA A 6 -3.78 13.98 -11.87
C ALA A 6 -3.02 15.31 -11.83
N GLN A 7 -2.85 15.95 -12.99
CA GLN A 7 -2.20 17.25 -13.07
C GLN A 7 -3.02 18.38 -12.44
N LEU A 8 -4.34 18.36 -12.62
CA LEU A 8 -5.24 19.31 -11.96
C LEU A 8 -5.19 19.18 -10.43
N ILE A 9 -5.12 17.94 -9.92
CA ILE A 9 -4.96 17.67 -8.49
C ILE A 9 -3.60 18.17 -7.99
N ALA A 10 -2.51 17.90 -8.72
CA ALA A 10 -1.17 18.34 -8.35
C ALA A 10 -1.10 19.86 -8.18
N ILE A 11 -1.62 20.62 -9.16
CA ILE A 11 -1.66 22.09 -9.10
C ILE A 11 -2.52 22.57 -7.92
N LYS A 12 -3.71 21.99 -7.73
CA LYS A 12 -4.63 22.40 -6.67
C LYS A 12 -4.06 22.21 -5.27
N TYR A 13 -3.24 21.19 -5.05
CA TYR A 13 -2.71 20.83 -3.74
C TYR A 13 -1.22 21.14 -3.55
N GLN A 14 -0.58 21.80 -4.52
CA GLN A 14 0.86 22.07 -4.51
C GLN A 14 1.29 22.84 -3.26
N ASP A 15 0.55 23.88 -2.87
CA ASP A 15 0.89 24.73 -1.72
C ASP A 15 0.80 23.98 -0.38
N LYS A 16 -0.16 23.05 -0.26
CA LYS A 16 -0.42 22.32 0.99
C LYS A 16 0.39 21.03 1.10
N TYR A 17 0.60 20.35 -0.03
CA TYR A 17 1.25 19.04 -0.10
C TYR A 17 2.26 18.98 -1.26
N PRO A 18 3.34 19.77 -1.20
CA PRO A 18 4.29 19.91 -2.31
C PRO A 18 4.98 18.59 -2.68
N ARG A 19 5.21 17.70 -1.71
CA ARG A 19 5.78 16.36 -1.95
C ARG A 19 4.87 15.47 -2.77
N VAL A 20 3.56 15.53 -2.51
CA VAL A 20 2.56 14.71 -3.22
C VAL A 20 2.38 15.23 -4.63
N ALA A 21 2.31 16.54 -4.81
CA ALA A 21 2.24 17.17 -6.13
C ALA A 21 3.46 16.76 -7.00
N ARG A 22 4.67 16.87 -6.44
CA ARG A 22 5.89 16.44 -7.13
C ARG A 22 5.87 14.95 -7.49
N PHE A 23 5.47 14.09 -6.55
CA PHE A 23 5.38 12.64 -6.80
C PHE A 23 4.37 12.29 -7.90
N LEU A 24 3.23 12.98 -7.94
CA LEU A 24 2.22 12.82 -9.00
C LEU A 24 2.75 13.23 -10.38
N GLU A 25 3.66 14.20 -10.46
CA GLU A 25 4.27 14.66 -11.71
C GLU A 25 5.39 13.71 -12.19
N GLU A 26 6.30 13.34 -11.28
CA GLU A 26 7.48 12.50 -11.58
C GLU A 26 7.08 11.06 -11.92
N ASP A 27 6.23 10.44 -11.11
CA ASP A 27 5.88 9.02 -11.19
C ASP A 27 4.49 8.74 -11.78
N ARG A 28 3.91 9.72 -12.48
CA ARG A 28 2.56 9.64 -13.08
C ARG A 28 2.25 8.32 -13.79
N LYS A 29 3.21 7.77 -14.53
CA LYS A 29 3.03 6.53 -15.29
C LYS A 29 2.87 5.32 -14.36
N SER A 30 3.65 5.26 -13.28
CA SER A 30 3.59 4.16 -12.31
C SER A 30 2.32 4.23 -11.46
N ILE A 31 2.00 5.43 -10.96
CA ILE A 31 0.86 5.65 -10.05
C ILE A 31 -0.48 5.37 -10.76
N LEU A 32 -0.58 5.70 -12.04
CA LEU A 32 -1.80 5.56 -12.83
C LEU A 32 -1.84 4.28 -13.68
N ALA A 33 -0.82 3.42 -13.62
CA ALA A 33 -0.73 2.19 -14.41
C ALA A 33 -1.93 1.25 -14.20
N PHE A 34 -2.57 1.30 -13.03
CA PHE A 34 -3.72 0.44 -12.74
C PHE A 34 -4.94 0.75 -13.63
N TYR A 35 -5.02 1.96 -14.22
CA TYR A 35 -6.10 2.29 -15.16
C TYR A 35 -6.01 1.51 -16.48
N ASP A 36 -4.84 0.94 -16.78
CA ASP A 36 -4.64 0.09 -17.96
C ASP A 36 -5.16 -1.35 -17.73
N CYS A 37 -5.52 -1.71 -16.50
CA CYS A 37 -6.10 -3.02 -16.17
C CYS A 37 -7.61 -3.07 -16.49
N LEU A 38 -8.16 -4.28 -16.67
CA LEU A 38 -9.62 -4.48 -16.80
C LEU A 38 -10.35 -4.01 -15.52
N ASP A 39 -11.58 -3.52 -15.65
CA ASP A 39 -12.39 -3.00 -14.53
C ASP A 39 -12.52 -3.98 -13.35
N ILE A 40 -12.60 -5.29 -13.65
CA ILE A 40 -12.62 -6.36 -12.65
C ILE A 40 -11.38 -6.37 -11.75
N HIS A 41 -10.21 -6.03 -12.29
CA HIS A 41 -8.95 -5.96 -11.56
C HIS A 41 -8.77 -4.59 -10.90
N GLN A 42 -9.23 -3.51 -11.54
CA GLN A 42 -9.18 -2.17 -10.96
C GLN A 42 -9.86 -2.11 -9.59
N ARG A 43 -11.02 -2.76 -9.44
CA ARG A 43 -11.71 -2.83 -8.14
C ARG A 43 -10.85 -3.46 -7.05
N LYS A 44 -10.10 -4.52 -7.36
CA LYS A 44 -9.21 -5.20 -6.41
C LYS A 44 -7.96 -4.39 -6.11
N ILE A 45 -7.36 -3.78 -7.14
CA ILE A 45 -6.10 -3.01 -7.02
C ILE A 45 -6.33 -1.68 -6.28
N ARG A 46 -7.46 -1.00 -6.52
CA ARG A 46 -7.79 0.29 -5.90
C ARG A 46 -7.93 0.18 -4.37
N THR A 47 -8.39 -0.96 -3.86
CA THR A 47 -8.63 -1.13 -2.43
C THR A 47 -7.37 -1.62 -1.73
N ASN A 48 -6.96 -0.95 -0.66
CA ASN A 48 -5.89 -1.41 0.22
C ASN A 48 -6.42 -2.28 1.39
N ASN A 49 -7.71 -2.63 1.41
CA ASN A 49 -8.35 -3.36 2.50
C ASN A 49 -7.65 -4.68 2.83
N LEU A 50 -7.20 -5.42 1.81
CA LEU A 50 -6.46 -6.68 2.03
C LEU A 50 -5.11 -6.41 2.72
N ILE A 51 -4.36 -5.42 2.23
CA ILE A 51 -3.03 -5.09 2.75
C ILE A 51 -3.13 -4.47 4.14
N GLU A 52 -3.94 -3.43 4.32
CA GLU A 52 -4.04 -2.72 5.60
C GLU A 52 -4.92 -3.45 6.62
N GLY A 53 -6.02 -4.05 6.17
CA GLY A 53 -7.05 -4.63 7.03
C GLY A 53 -6.72 -6.04 7.51
N LEU A 54 -6.15 -6.89 6.66
CA LEU A 54 -5.78 -8.26 6.99
C LEU A 54 -4.29 -8.35 7.34
N LEU A 55 -3.41 -8.11 6.35
CA LEU A 55 -1.97 -8.38 6.49
C LEU A 55 -1.29 -7.48 7.53
N ASN A 56 -1.33 -6.16 7.34
CA ASN A 56 -0.67 -5.20 8.23
C ASN A 56 -1.27 -5.23 9.64
N LYS A 57 -2.58 -5.48 9.75
CA LYS A 57 -3.25 -5.56 11.04
C LYS A 57 -2.76 -6.77 11.84
N ALA A 58 -2.70 -7.95 11.23
CA ALA A 58 -2.21 -9.16 11.88
C ALA A 58 -0.76 -9.02 12.33
N LEU A 59 0.11 -8.54 11.43
CA LEU A 59 1.53 -8.29 11.72
C LEU A 59 1.72 -7.25 12.84
N LYS A 60 0.92 -6.17 12.85
CA LYS A 60 0.97 -5.14 13.91
C LYS A 60 0.42 -5.65 15.25
N GLN A 61 -0.58 -6.54 15.25
CA GLN A 61 -1.17 -7.05 16.48
C GLN A 61 -0.22 -8.01 17.20
N GLY A 62 0.33 -9.01 16.52
CA GLY A 62 1.23 -9.94 17.20
C GLY A 62 2.61 -9.33 17.52
N SER A 63 3.11 -8.37 16.73
CA SER A 63 4.36 -7.67 17.06
C SER A 63 4.25 -6.84 18.34
N LYS A 64 3.06 -6.28 18.64
CA LYS A 64 2.80 -5.61 19.94
C LYS A 64 2.91 -6.55 21.14
N VAL A 65 2.58 -7.83 20.96
CA VAL A 65 2.69 -8.85 22.02
C VAL A 65 4.16 -9.19 22.27
N VAL A 66 4.93 -9.42 21.21
CA VAL A 66 6.36 -9.77 21.29
C VAL A 66 7.21 -8.60 21.81
N LYS A 67 6.82 -7.35 21.53
CA LYS A 67 7.49 -6.08 21.88
C LYS A 67 8.88 -5.89 21.26
N VAL A 68 9.78 -6.85 21.40
CA VAL A 68 11.16 -6.81 20.87
C VAL A 68 11.54 -8.18 20.33
N PHE A 69 12.07 -8.22 19.11
CA PHE A 69 12.63 -9.44 18.54
C PHE A 69 14.12 -9.55 18.88
N PRO A 70 14.61 -10.75 19.26
CA PRO A 70 16.01 -10.94 19.65
C PRO A 70 16.99 -10.80 18.47
N ASN A 71 16.53 -11.02 17.23
CA ASN A 71 17.29 -10.82 16.00
C ASN A 71 16.34 -10.68 14.79
N ARG A 72 16.91 -10.35 13.62
CA ARG A 72 16.15 -10.18 12.37
C ARG A 72 15.45 -11.47 11.90
N GLU A 73 16.09 -12.62 12.07
CA GLU A 73 15.53 -13.90 11.64
C GLU A 73 14.28 -14.27 12.44
N SER A 74 14.25 -13.98 13.74
CA SER A 74 13.07 -14.22 14.57
C SER A 74 11.88 -13.35 14.15
N CYS A 75 12.13 -12.10 13.72
CA CYS A 75 11.09 -11.25 13.14
C CYS A 75 10.56 -11.82 11.81
N LEU A 76 11.46 -12.32 10.95
CA LEU A 76 11.09 -12.93 9.68
C LEU A 76 10.28 -14.22 9.89
N ARG A 77 10.69 -15.10 10.80
CA ARG A 77 9.93 -16.30 11.17
C ARG A 77 8.51 -15.95 11.64
N TYR A 78 8.39 -14.95 12.52
CA TYR A 78 7.09 -14.47 12.97
C TYR A 78 6.19 -13.98 11.82
N ALA A 79 6.73 -13.15 10.92
CA ALA A 79 5.97 -12.65 9.78
C ALA A 79 5.55 -13.78 8.84
N CYS A 80 6.44 -14.74 8.56
CA CYS A 80 6.13 -15.90 7.73
C CYS A 80 5.04 -16.78 8.36
N CYS A 81 5.11 -17.07 9.66
CA CYS A 81 4.08 -17.85 10.35
C CYS A 81 2.70 -17.19 10.23
N ILE A 82 2.59 -15.88 10.44
CA ILE A 82 1.31 -15.17 10.28
C ILE A 82 0.81 -15.22 8.84
N LEU A 83 1.70 -15.04 7.86
CA LEU A 83 1.30 -15.09 6.45
C LEU A 83 0.83 -16.49 6.04
N MET A 84 1.44 -17.55 6.60
CA MET A 84 0.99 -18.93 6.40
C MET A 84 -0.39 -19.16 7.04
N GLU A 85 -0.60 -18.72 8.28
CA GLU A 85 -1.90 -18.84 8.96
C GLU A 85 -3.02 -18.15 8.15
N ILE A 86 -2.74 -16.97 7.59
CA ILE A 86 -3.70 -16.23 6.75
C ILE A 86 -3.98 -16.94 5.41
N ASP A 87 -3.00 -17.67 4.85
CA ASP A 87 -3.16 -18.39 3.59
C ASP A 87 -3.94 -19.72 3.78
N GLU A 88 -3.83 -20.31 4.98
CA GLU A 88 -4.55 -21.53 5.36
C GLU A 88 -6.02 -21.27 5.74
N GLU A 89 -6.39 -20.05 6.12
CA GLU A 89 -7.76 -19.59 6.44
C GLU A 89 -8.57 -19.11 5.22
#